data_AF-A0A2E3PN67-F1
#
_entry.id   AF-A0A2E3PN67-F1
#
_cell.length_a   1.000
_cell.length_b   1.000
_cell.length_c   1.000
_cell.angle_alpha   90.00
_cell.angle_beta   90.00
_cell.angle_gamma   90.00
#
_symmetry.space_group_name_H-M   'P 1'
#
loop_
_entity.id
_entity.type
_entity.pdbx_description
1 polymer ?
#
loop_
_entity_poly.entity_id
_entity_poly.type
_entity_poly.pdbx_seq_one_letter_code
_entity_poly.pdbx_strand_id
1 'polypeptide(L)' 'MTHIFPRHTAMRPPRAVAGDGCYIIDSTGKRYLDASGGAAVSCLGHSDRTVTEAVKRQLDTLAFAH' A
#
# COMPACT_ATOMS: atom_id res chain seq x y z
N MET A 1 -7.30 -21.19 -7.53
CA MET A 1 -5.93 -21.22 -6.97
C MET A 1 -5.36 -19.81 -7.04
N THR A 2 -4.51 -19.40 -6.11
CA THR A 2 -3.83 -18.09 -6.21
C THR A 2 -2.69 -18.21 -7.24
N HIS A 3 -2.41 -17.14 -7.98
CA HIS A 3 -1.27 -17.06 -8.90
C HIS A 3 -0.07 -16.33 -8.28
N ILE A 4 -0.02 -16.24 -6.94
CA ILE A 4 1.03 -15.54 -6.20
C ILE A 4 2.04 -16.57 -5.68
N PHE A 5 3.33 -16.31 -5.86
CA PHE A 5 4.42 -17.04 -5.21
C PHE A 5 4.88 -16.30 -3.95
N PRO A 6 4.36 -16.66 -2.76
CA PRO A 6 4.60 -15.89 -1.54
C PRO A 6 6.00 -16.19 -0.96
N ARG A 7 6.53 -15.23 -0.19
CA ARG A 7 7.77 -15.44 0.59
C ARG A 7 7.67 -16.63 1.57
N HIS A 8 6.47 -16.92 2.08
CA HIS A 8 6.21 -18.05 2.98
C HIS A 8 4.96 -18.81 2.53
N THR A 9 5.11 -20.03 2.00
CA THR A 9 4.04 -20.79 1.34
C THR A 9 2.99 -21.38 2.28
N ALA A 10 3.32 -21.57 3.56
CA ALA A 10 2.37 -22.08 4.56
C ALA A 10 1.56 -20.97 5.27
N MET A 11 1.91 -19.69 5.09
CA MET A 11 1.17 -18.59 5.72
C MET A 11 0.13 -18.01 4.74
N ARG A 12 -1.04 -17.66 5.28
CA ARG A 12 -2.11 -16.98 4.54
C ARG A 12 -2.42 -15.65 5.23
N PRO A 13 -1.67 -14.57 4.96
CA PRO A 13 -1.94 -13.29 5.59
C PRO A 13 -3.30 -12.73 5.14
N PRO A 14 -3.92 -11.85 5.94
CA PRO A 14 -5.08 -11.06 5.51
C PRO A 14 -4.76 -10.28 4.23
N ARG A 15 -5.77 -10.11 3.37
CA ARG A 15 -5.62 -9.33 2.14
C ARG A 15 -5.85 -7.85 2.43
N ALA A 16 -4.80 -7.03 2.38
CA ALA A 16 -4.92 -5.58 2.42
C ALA A 16 -5.68 -5.05 1.18
N VAL A 17 -6.59 -4.10 1.38
CA VAL A 17 -7.41 -3.50 0.29
C VAL A 17 -7.40 -1.98 0.30
N ALA A 18 -7.04 -1.36 1.42
CA ALA A 18 -6.88 0.09 1.52
C ALA A 18 -5.85 0.45 2.59
N GLY A 19 -5.36 1.69 2.54
CA GLY A 19 -4.59 2.30 3.60
C GLY A 19 -5.09 3.72 3.88
N ASP A 20 -4.96 4.15 5.12
CA ASP A 20 -5.51 5.41 5.64
C ASP A 20 -4.62 5.92 6.79
N GLY A 21 -3.73 6.87 6.46
CA GLY A 21 -2.76 7.38 7.42
C GLY A 21 -1.87 6.26 7.97
N CYS A 22 -1.84 6.08 9.29
CA CYS A 22 -1.06 5.00 9.91
C CYS A 22 -1.76 3.63 9.89
N TYR A 23 -2.85 3.44 9.14
CA TYR A 23 -3.60 2.19 9.12
C TYR A 23 -3.54 1.46 7.77
N ILE A 24 -3.49 0.13 7.85
CA ILE A 24 -3.80 -0.79 6.76
C ILE A 24 -5.17 -1.41 7.03
N ILE A 25 -6.00 -1.52 5.99
CA ILE A 25 -7.37 -2.03 6.06
C ILE A 25 -7.45 -3.32 5.24
N ASP A 26 -7.91 -4.41 5.85
CA ASP A 26 -8.08 -5.68 5.15
C ASP A 26 -9.45 -5.80 4.45
N SER A 27 -9.62 -6.87 3.66
CA SER A 27 -10.84 -7.15 2.91
C SER A 27 -12.09 -7.39 3.77
N THR A 28 -11.94 -7.52 5.09
CA THR A 28 -13.07 -7.63 6.04
C THR A 28 -13.39 -6.30 6.72
N GLY A 29 -12.61 -5.25 6.44
CA GLY A 29 -12.74 -3.93 7.05
C GLY A 29 -11.95 -3.77 8.35
N LYS A 30 -11.17 -4.77 8.78
CA LYS A 30 -10.35 -4.66 9.98
C LYS A 30 -9.20 -3.69 9.73
N ARG A 31 -8.99 -2.76 10.67
CA ARG A 31 -7.93 -1.76 10.65
C ARG A 31 -6.76 -2.22 11.51
N TYR A 32 -5.56 -2.18 10.94
CA TYR A 32 -4.30 -2.56 11.57
C TYR A 32 -3.43 -1.31 11.67
N LEU A 33 -3.00 -0.95 12.89
CA LEU A 33 -2.04 0.12 13.09
C LEU A 33 -0.67 -0.32 12.56
N ASP A 34 -0.15 0.39 11.58
CA ASP A 34 1.22 0.27 11.09
C ASP A 34 2.13 1.18 11.92
N ALA A 35 2.58 0.68 13.07
CA ALA A 35 3.48 1.40 13.97
C ALA A 35 4.95 1.39 13.50
N SER A 36 5.27 0.71 12.39
CA SER A 36 6.63 0.65 11.85
C SER A 36 6.80 1.45 10.56
N GLY A 37 5.70 1.86 9.89
CA GLY A 37 5.74 2.45 8.55
C GLY A 37 6.23 1.45 7.50
N GLY A 38 5.95 0.16 7.70
CA GLY A 38 6.55 -0.95 6.93
C GLY A 38 8.05 -1.08 7.19
N ALA A 39 8.85 -1.22 6.12
CA ALA A 39 10.31 -1.17 6.16
C ALA A 39 10.83 0.29 6.05
N ALA A 40 10.26 1.20 6.85
CA ALA A 40 10.48 2.64 6.79
C ALA A 40 10.17 3.27 5.41
N VAL A 41 9.14 2.76 4.71
CA VAL A 41 8.74 3.25 3.38
C VAL A 41 7.54 4.19 3.47
N SER A 42 6.60 3.93 4.38
CA SER A 42 5.34 4.68 4.49
C SER A 42 5.46 5.83 5.50
N CYS A 43 6.49 6.66 5.36
CA CYS A 43 6.84 7.70 6.35
C CYS A 43 5.77 8.79 6.50
N LEU A 44 4.98 9.02 5.45
CA LEU A 44 3.84 9.96 5.45
C LEU A 44 2.50 9.24 5.72
N GLY A 45 2.55 7.97 6.09
CA GLY A 45 1.38 7.10 6.12
C GLY A 45 0.97 6.59 4.75
N HIS A 46 -0.04 5.73 4.76
CA HIS A 46 -0.65 5.14 3.57
C HIS A 46 -1.66 6.10 2.95
N SER A 47 -1.70 6.13 1.61
CA SER A 47 -2.66 6.91 0.82
C SER A 47 -2.63 8.43 1.08
N ASP A 48 -1.45 9.01 1.36
CA ASP A 48 -1.34 10.46 1.49
C ASP A 48 -1.87 11.16 0.24
N ARG A 49 -2.78 12.11 0.44
CA ARG A 49 -3.49 12.78 -0.65
C ARG A 49 -2.56 13.65 -1.50
N THR A 50 -1.62 14.35 -0.87
CA THR A 50 -0.68 15.25 -1.56
C THR A 50 0.23 14.46 -2.49
N VAL A 51 0.79 13.35 -2.00
CA VAL A 51 1.61 12.43 -2.78
C VAL A 51 0.80 11.80 -3.92
N THR A 52 -0.40 11.31 -3.62
CA THR A 52 -1.28 10.68 -4.61
C THR A 52 -1.60 11.64 -5.76
N GLU A 53 -1.96 12.87 -5.46
CA GLU A 53 -2.26 13.89 -6.48
C GLU A 53 -1.01 14.27 -7.28
N ALA A 54 0.17 14.36 -6.64
CA ALA A 54 1.43 14.63 -7.34
C ALA A 54 1.81 13.53 -8.33
N VAL A 55 1.68 12.26 -7.92
CA VAL A 55 1.93 11.10 -8.78
C VAL A 55 0.97 11.12 -9.98
N LYS A 56 -0.33 11.34 -9.75
CA LYS A 56 -1.33 11.40 -10.83
C LYS A 56 -1.01 12.49 -11.85
N ARG A 57 -0.72 13.72 -11.40
CA ARG A 57 -0.35 14.81 -12.31
C ARG A 57 0.86 14.49 -13.18
N GLN A 58 1.88 13.84 -12.60
CA GLN A 58 3.05 13.44 -13.37
C GLN A 58 2.72 12.35 -14.40
N LEU A 59 1.90 11.36 -14.02
CA LEU A 59 1.44 10.32 -14.94
C LEU A 59 0.68 10.89 -16.15
N ASP A 60 -0.15 11.92 -15.92
CA ASP A 60 -0.90 12.61 -17.00
C ASP A 60 0.01 13.42 -17.93
N THR A 61 1.18 13.84 -17.44
CA THR A 61 2.12 14.69 -18.20
C THR A 61 3.15 13.85 -18.96
N LEU A 62 3.86 12.99 -18.23
CA LEU A 62 4.91 12.12 -18.75
C LEU A 62 5.18 11.01 -17.73
N ALA A 63 4.64 9.82 -17.99
CA ALA A 63 4.79 8.68 -17.09
C ALA A 63 6.22 8.14 -17.00
N PHE A 64 7.00 8.26 -18.09
CA PHE A 64 8.39 7.78 -18.16
C PHE A 64 9.14 8.42 -19.32
N ALA A 65 10.45 8.63 -19.16
CA ALA A 65 11.40 8.95 -20.23
C ALA A 65 12.72 8.21 -19.96
N HIS A 66 13.46 7.88 -21.04
CA HIS A 66 14.73 7.15 -21.03
C HIS A 66 15.91 8.09 -20.73
#